data_AF-A0AAD8A5P7-F1
#
_entry.id   AF-A0AAD8A5P7-F1
#
_cell.length_a   1.000
_cell.length_b   1.000
_cell.length_c   1.000
_cell.angle_alpha   90.00
_cell.angle_beta   90.00
_cell.angle_gamma   90.00
#
_symmetry.space_group_name_H-M   'P 1'
#
loop_
_entity.id
_entity.type
_entity.pdbx_description
1 polymer ?
#
loop_
_entity_poly.entity_id
_entity_poly.type
_entity_poly.pdbx_seq_one_letter_code
_entity_poly.pdbx_strand_id
1 'polypeptide(L)'
;RVDHIIKFDDGTQFSLEPQYRRDFCILVLKLIQCPDLELNELQAMLTSGKYNLLPAHMQSFEKKLMEIYQKGVGSILDLVQSMQRLLVEPSHMVSPVVHKSSIIGLYMRRIMIFFDKLSFSQVVDIYQSFKRYYEKNVNKQHIEEATEKGKSGNETSENELESLGIGNINLNNSQSGRVYWSRRQAELFMAQQSTLMQTNELAALSPPELQDRIRELLRANPEFAEAHFLSYLNCLRVKEFCGAIDSLFHCFDRNTIVSESKMSSVEEKSKSYRYAALNLAILNAKFDHKKIALCALKEAIMMAHEANDNTCLQYALAWLYKLSDENKEILIERSISKSSDLSLSYLTSLGIQSFAQFAGVTGGKPSLVYD
;
A
#
# COMPACT_ATOMS: atom_id res chain seq x y z
N ARG A 1 7.29 -1.67 38.06
CA ARG A 1 6.02 -0.96 38.33
C ARG A 1 6.37 0.36 39.00
N VAL A 2 6.68 1.38 38.21
CA VAL A 2 6.84 2.75 38.70
C VAL A 2 5.95 3.55 37.78
N ASP A 3 4.82 4.00 38.31
CA ASP A 3 3.87 4.82 37.58
C ASP A 3 4.57 6.14 37.26
N HIS A 4 4.89 6.35 35.97
CA HIS A 4 5.34 7.64 35.48
C HIS A 4 4.18 8.63 35.60
N ILE A 5 4.19 9.37 36.70
CA ILE A 5 3.30 10.49 36.99
C ILE A 5 3.80 11.67 36.15
N ILE A 6 3.09 11.97 35.06
CA ILE A 6 3.30 13.19 34.29
C ILE A 6 2.46 14.27 34.99
N LYS A 7 3.11 15.27 35.60
CA LYS A 7 2.45 16.45 36.15
C LYS A 7 2.30 17.49 35.04
N PHE A 8 1.08 17.95 34.79
CA PHE A 8 0.81 19.18 34.04
C PHE A 8 0.53 20.33 35.02
N ASP A 9 0.72 21.57 34.57
CA ASP A 9 0.69 22.81 35.37
C ASP A 9 -0.62 23.10 36.11
N ASP A 10 -1.71 22.37 35.79
CA ASP A 10 -3.02 22.54 36.44
C ASP A 10 -3.20 21.66 37.70
N GLY A 11 -2.14 20.99 38.17
CA GLY A 11 -2.17 20.24 39.43
C GLY A 11 -2.97 18.93 39.42
N THR A 12 -3.62 18.57 38.32
CA THR A 12 -4.36 17.30 38.19
C THR A 12 -3.41 16.12 37.98
N GLN A 13 -3.38 15.21 38.95
CA GLN A 13 -2.65 13.94 38.86
C GLN A 13 -3.51 12.91 38.14
N PHE A 14 -3.22 12.63 36.86
CA PHE A 14 -3.76 11.46 36.19
C PHE A 14 -2.68 10.38 36.11
N SER A 15 -2.86 9.32 36.90
CA SER A 15 -2.27 8.03 36.54
C SER A 15 -2.95 7.61 35.25
N LEU A 16 -2.27 7.76 34.12
CA LEU A 16 -2.77 7.29 32.83
C LEU A 16 -2.99 5.78 32.97
N GLU A 17 -4.25 5.35 33.09
CA GLU A 17 -4.55 3.93 33.22
C GLU A 17 -3.90 3.18 32.04
N PRO A 18 -3.32 1.99 32.26
CA PRO A 18 -2.65 1.23 31.21
C PRO A 18 -3.51 0.99 29.96
N GLN A 19 -4.83 1.07 30.09
CA GLN A 19 -5.80 0.93 29.00
C GLN A 19 -5.69 2.10 28.01
N TYR A 20 -5.72 3.35 28.46
CA TYR A 20 -5.55 4.54 27.61
C TYR A 20 -4.19 4.54 26.88
N ARG A 21 -3.13 4.07 27.54
CA ARG A 21 -1.81 3.93 26.91
C ARG A 21 -1.80 2.86 25.82
N ARG A 22 -2.45 1.73 26.06
CA ARG A 22 -2.56 0.64 25.07
C ARG A 22 -3.36 1.11 23.86
N ASP A 23 -4.52 1.72 24.09
CA ASP A 23 -5.41 2.19 23.02
C ASP A 23 -4.72 3.27 22.18
N PHE A 24 -4.03 4.21 22.83
CA PHE A 24 -3.20 5.20 22.13
C PHE A 24 -2.10 4.55 21.28
N CYS A 25 -1.36 3.58 21.82
CA CYS A 25 -0.31 2.90 21.06
C CYS A 25 -0.85 2.13 19.85
N ILE A 26 -1.98 1.44 20.00
CA ILE A 26 -2.63 0.71 18.89
C ILE A 26 -3.13 1.70 17.82
N LEU A 27 -3.74 2.81 18.26
CA LEU A 27 -4.18 3.87 17.37
C LEU A 27 -3.01 4.49 16.60
N VAL A 28 -1.91 4.83 17.28
CA VAL A 28 -0.71 5.39 16.64
C VAL A 28 -0.13 4.42 15.62
N LEU A 29 -0.06 3.12 15.93
CA LEU A 29 0.38 2.11 14.96
C LEU A 29 -0.51 2.08 13.72
N LYS A 30 -1.83 2.18 13.90
CA LYS A 30 -2.77 2.25 12.79
C LYS A 30 -2.60 3.55 11.98
N LEU A 31 -2.49 4.70 12.64
CA LEU A 31 -2.33 5.99 11.97
C LEU A 31 -1.02 6.08 11.16
N ILE A 32 0.08 5.50 11.65
CA ILE A 32 1.36 5.46 10.92
C ILE A 32 1.25 4.61 9.64
N GLN A 33 0.35 3.61 9.62
CA GLN A 33 0.15 2.71 8.48
C GLN A 33 -0.97 3.14 7.53
N CYS A 34 -1.90 3.98 8.00
CA CYS A 34 -3.03 4.45 7.21
C CYS A 34 -2.60 5.37 6.04
N PRO A 35 -3.41 5.44 4.97
CA PRO A 35 -3.30 6.52 3.99
C PRO A 35 -3.53 7.88 4.65
N ASP A 36 -3.12 8.95 3.97
CA ASP A 36 -3.37 10.31 4.43
C ASP A 36 -4.87 10.55 4.54
N LEU A 37 -5.33 10.99 5.72
CA LEU A 37 -6.73 11.20 6.05
C LEU A 37 -7.08 12.70 5.98
N GLU A 38 -8.33 13.02 5.68
CA GLU A 38 -8.83 14.38 5.92
C GLU A 38 -8.94 14.66 7.43
N LEU A 39 -8.89 15.93 7.85
CA LEU A 39 -8.91 16.28 9.27
C LEU A 39 -10.21 15.82 9.95
N ASN A 40 -11.33 15.85 9.23
CA ASN A 40 -12.62 15.37 9.71
C ASN A 40 -12.58 13.86 9.97
N GLU A 41 -11.98 13.09 9.05
CA GLU A 41 -11.85 11.64 9.18
C GLU A 41 -10.89 11.27 10.31
N LEU A 42 -9.81 12.05 10.48
CA LEU A 42 -8.89 11.92 11.60
C LEU A 42 -9.62 12.21 12.92
N GLN A 43 -10.35 13.32 13.04
CA GLN A 43 -11.16 13.64 14.21
C GLN A 43 -12.21 12.56 14.49
N ALA A 44 -12.90 12.06 13.46
CA ALA A 44 -13.86 10.98 13.59
C ALA A 44 -13.20 9.67 14.05
N MET A 45 -11.99 9.34 13.56
CA MET A 45 -11.22 8.18 14.02
C MET A 45 -10.77 8.31 15.48
N LEU A 46 -10.36 9.52 15.88
CA LEU A 46 -9.95 9.83 17.24
C LEU A 46 -11.13 9.83 18.23
N THR A 47 -12.32 10.21 17.79
CA THR A 47 -13.56 10.24 18.60
C THR A 47 -14.36 8.95 18.49
N SER A 48 -14.10 8.11 17.47
CA SER A 48 -14.74 6.80 17.36
C SER A 48 -14.36 5.99 18.58
N GLY A 49 -15.33 5.63 19.43
CA GLY A 49 -15.13 4.96 20.72
C GLY A 49 -14.47 3.57 20.68
N LYS A 50 -13.80 3.22 19.57
CA LYS A 50 -12.88 2.08 19.44
C LYS A 50 -11.56 2.30 20.19
N TYR A 51 -11.17 3.56 20.41
CA TYR A 51 -9.97 3.91 21.17
C TYR A 51 -10.36 4.89 22.27
N ASN A 52 -10.17 4.51 23.52
CA ASN A 52 -10.42 5.43 24.62
C ASN A 52 -9.23 6.39 24.71
N LEU A 53 -9.42 7.63 24.24
CA LEU A 53 -8.47 8.72 24.43
C LEU A 53 -9.00 9.67 25.51
N LEU A 54 -8.12 10.19 26.35
CA LEU A 54 -8.54 11.23 27.29
C LEU A 54 -8.95 12.49 26.51
N PRO A 55 -10.10 13.10 26.82
CA PRO A 55 -10.55 14.35 26.19
C PRO A 55 -9.52 15.49 26.26
N ALA A 56 -8.69 15.52 27.30
CA ALA A 56 -7.59 16.46 27.45
C ALA A 56 -6.54 16.34 26.32
N HIS A 57 -6.26 15.14 25.81
CA HIS A 57 -5.34 14.95 24.68
C HIS A 57 -5.94 15.47 23.37
N MET A 58 -7.25 15.32 23.18
CA MET A 58 -7.97 15.85 22.02
C MET A 58 -7.98 17.37 22.01
N GLN A 59 -8.31 17.99 23.14
CA GLN A 59 -8.28 19.46 23.28
C GLN A 59 -6.86 20.01 23.10
N SER A 60 -5.85 19.32 23.63
CA SER A 60 -4.44 19.70 23.43
C SER A 60 -4.02 19.60 21.96
N PHE A 61 -4.48 18.56 21.26
CA PHE A 61 -4.23 18.37 19.83
C PHE A 61 -4.85 19.50 18.99
N GLU A 62 -6.13 19.83 19.22
CA GLU A 62 -6.82 20.92 18.52
C GLU A 62 -6.17 22.29 18.80
N LYS A 63 -5.80 22.54 20.06
CA LYS A 63 -5.06 23.75 20.43
C LYS A 63 -3.72 23.84 19.69
N LYS A 64 -3.00 22.72 19.56
CA LYS A 64 -1.73 22.69 18.81
C LYS A 64 -1.92 22.92 17.32
N LEU A 65 -2.98 22.39 16.71
CA LEU A 65 -3.32 22.68 15.31
C LEU A 65 -3.60 24.18 15.11
N MET A 66 -4.35 24.78 16.02
CA MET A 66 -4.62 26.23 16.02
C MET A 66 -3.35 27.07 16.20
N GLU A 67 -2.46 26.66 17.10
CA GLU A 67 -1.16 27.32 17.26
C GLU A 67 -0.33 27.28 15.97
N ILE A 68 -0.29 26.13 15.27
CA ILE A 68 0.42 26.00 13.99
C ILE A 68 -0.22 26.91 12.93
N TYR A 69 -1.54 26.97 12.87
CA TYR A 69 -2.25 27.85 11.93
C TYR A 69 -1.88 29.33 12.16
N GLN A 70 -1.91 29.80 13.42
CA GLN A 70 -1.69 31.21 13.77
C GLN A 70 -0.23 31.66 13.69
N LYS A 71 0.71 30.83 14.14
CA LYS A 71 2.13 31.21 14.31
C LYS A 71 3.00 30.92 13.07
N GLY A 72 2.42 30.39 12.01
CA GLY A 72 3.11 30.25 10.74
C GLY A 72 4.16 29.14 10.73
N VAL A 73 5.14 29.30 9.82
CA VAL A 73 6.25 28.35 9.61
C VAL A 73 7.08 28.12 10.90
N GLY A 74 7.19 29.13 11.77
CA GLY A 74 7.95 29.03 13.02
C GLY A 74 7.45 27.90 13.92
N SER A 75 6.13 27.67 13.99
CA SER A 75 5.58 26.58 14.80
C SER A 75 5.80 25.19 14.22
N ILE A 76 5.99 25.05 12.91
CA ILE A 76 6.40 23.78 12.31
C ILE A 76 7.84 23.46 12.71
N LEU A 77 8.73 24.46 12.70
CA LEU A 77 10.11 24.32 13.15
C LEU A 77 10.17 23.96 14.65
N ASP A 78 9.38 24.64 15.48
CA ASP A 78 9.27 24.34 16.92
C ASP A 78 8.74 22.92 17.17
N LEU A 79 7.78 22.45 16.35
CA LEU A 79 7.25 21.10 16.42
C LEU A 79 8.33 20.06 16.11
N VAL A 80 9.09 20.25 15.02
CA VAL A 80 10.19 19.35 14.66
C VAL A 80 11.24 19.33 15.77
N GLN A 81 11.60 20.49 16.33
CA GLN A 81 12.55 20.56 17.44
C GLN A 81 12.00 19.88 18.71
N SER A 82 10.70 19.97 18.96
CA SER A 82 10.04 19.26 20.06
C SER A 82 10.08 17.75 19.85
N MET A 83 9.86 17.27 18.62
CA MET A 83 10.02 15.85 18.26
C MET A 83 11.44 15.36 18.48
N GLN A 84 12.46 16.19 18.17
CA GLN A 84 13.85 15.87 18.44
C GLN A 84 14.07 15.60 19.94
N ARG A 85 13.56 16.49 20.81
CA ARG A 85 13.69 16.36 22.28
C ARG A 85 13.05 15.06 22.81
N LEU A 86 11.96 14.58 22.19
CA LEU A 86 11.31 13.31 22.58
C LEU A 86 12.15 12.06 22.28
N LEU A 87 13.08 12.14 21.33
CA LEU A 87 13.98 11.04 20.93
C LEU A 87 15.36 11.11 21.59
N VAL A 88 15.70 12.23 22.22
CA VAL A 88 16.98 12.40 22.92
C VAL A 88 17.01 11.43 24.10
N GLU A 89 18.13 10.72 24.20
CA GLU A 89 18.43 9.79 25.28
C GLU A 89 18.54 10.61 26.57
N PRO A 90 17.64 10.41 27.55
CA PRO A 90 17.87 10.99 28.85
C PRO A 90 19.12 10.37 29.46
N SER A 91 20.02 11.22 29.91
CA SER A 91 20.96 10.91 30.98
C SER A 91 20.25 10.11 32.08
N HIS A 92 20.95 9.15 32.71
CA HIS A 92 20.53 8.01 33.57
C HIS A 92 19.36 8.17 34.59
N MET A 93 18.63 9.28 34.65
CA MET A 93 17.61 9.64 35.62
C MET A 93 16.19 9.81 35.04
N VAL A 94 16.00 9.82 33.72
CA VAL A 94 14.66 9.88 33.08
C VAL A 94 14.58 8.71 32.09
N SER A 95 13.45 8.02 31.98
CA SER A 95 13.24 7.03 30.92
C SER A 95 12.87 7.75 29.61
N PRO A 96 13.44 7.39 28.43
CA PRO A 96 13.01 8.00 27.18
C PRO A 96 11.52 7.75 26.98
N VAL A 97 10.75 8.81 26.69
CA VAL A 97 9.31 8.71 26.39
C VAL A 97 9.10 7.85 25.15
N VAL A 98 10.01 7.94 24.17
CA VAL A 98 10.04 7.09 22.96
C VAL A 98 11.45 6.55 22.74
N HIS A 99 11.59 5.23 22.68
CA HIS A 99 12.87 4.59 22.39
C HIS A 99 13.24 4.74 20.90
N LYS A 100 14.51 5.03 20.59
CA LYS A 100 15.00 5.28 19.21
C LYS A 100 14.78 4.11 18.25
N SER A 101 14.83 2.86 18.73
CA SER A 101 14.57 1.66 17.91
C SER A 101 13.10 1.22 17.89
N SER A 102 12.21 1.92 18.60
CA SER A 102 10.77 1.63 18.52
C SER A 102 10.20 2.03 17.16
N ILE A 103 9.07 1.46 16.77
CA ILE A 103 8.38 1.78 15.51
C ILE A 103 8.07 3.29 15.42
N ILE A 104 7.60 3.87 16.53
CA ILE A 104 7.33 5.32 16.64
C ILE A 104 8.64 6.11 16.53
N GLY A 105 9.71 5.66 17.18
CA GLY A 105 11.03 6.29 17.11
C GLY A 105 11.61 6.31 15.69
N LEU A 106 11.50 5.19 14.96
CA LEU A 106 11.91 5.09 13.57
C LEU A 106 11.07 6.02 12.66
N TYR A 107 9.77 6.12 12.91
CA TYR A 107 8.88 7.02 12.18
C TYR A 107 9.24 8.49 12.41
N MET A 108 9.42 8.91 13.66
CA MET A 108 9.83 10.28 14.00
C MET A 108 11.20 10.63 13.42
N ARG A 109 12.18 9.72 13.54
CA ARG A 109 13.52 9.90 12.94
C ARG A 109 13.42 10.05 11.43
N ARG A 110 12.55 9.29 10.77
CA ARG A 110 12.31 9.41 9.33
C ARG A 110 11.78 10.81 9.00
N ILE A 111 10.73 11.28 9.69
CA ILE A 111 10.17 12.63 9.48
C ILE A 111 11.26 13.68 9.60
N MET A 112 12.07 13.62 10.65
CA MET A 112 13.16 14.58 10.86
C MET A 112 14.17 14.57 9.71
N ILE A 113 14.65 13.39 9.29
CA ILE A 113 15.61 13.27 8.19
C ILE A 113 15.03 13.83 6.87
N PHE A 114 13.73 13.62 6.61
CA PHE A 114 13.09 14.20 5.44
C PHE A 114 12.95 15.71 5.58
N PHE A 115 12.60 16.20 6.75
CA PHE A 115 12.46 17.63 7.02
C PHE A 115 13.79 18.38 6.90
N ASP A 116 14.88 17.83 7.44
CA ASP A 116 16.23 18.42 7.36
C ASP A 116 16.75 18.53 5.92
N LYS A 117 16.21 17.73 4.99
CA LYS A 117 16.55 17.78 3.57
C LYS A 117 15.76 18.82 2.78
N LEU A 118 14.73 19.42 3.38
CA LEU A 118 13.90 20.40 2.70
C LEU A 118 14.58 21.76 2.67
N SER A 119 14.43 22.44 1.54
CA SER A 119 14.74 23.86 1.44
C SER A 119 13.68 24.70 2.18
N PHE A 120 14.03 25.92 2.57
CA PHE A 120 13.08 26.82 3.21
C PHE A 120 11.82 27.06 2.38
N SER A 121 11.95 27.18 1.05
CA SER A 121 10.79 27.30 0.15
C SER A 121 9.84 26.11 0.29
N GLN A 122 10.37 24.88 0.33
CA GLN A 122 9.55 23.68 0.50
C GLN A 122 8.90 23.63 1.88
N VAL A 123 9.56 24.13 2.93
CA VAL A 123 8.96 24.25 4.27
C VAL A 123 7.78 25.23 4.27
N VAL A 124 7.91 26.36 3.55
CA VAL A 124 6.81 27.30 3.33
C VAL A 124 5.66 26.65 2.57
N ASP A 125 5.95 25.85 1.53
CA ASP A 125 4.93 25.12 0.76
C ASP A 125 4.18 24.09 1.64
N ILE A 126 4.87 23.42 2.56
CA ILE A 126 4.25 22.53 3.55
C ILE A 126 3.31 23.33 4.46
N TYR A 127 3.74 24.49 4.96
CA TYR A 127 2.88 25.34 5.78
C TYR A 127 1.63 25.81 5.00
N GLN A 128 1.79 26.24 3.75
CA GLN A 128 0.65 26.62 2.91
C GLN A 128 -0.30 25.45 2.65
N SER A 129 0.24 24.25 2.45
CA SER A 129 -0.56 23.04 2.28
C SER A 129 -1.30 22.67 3.56
N PHE A 130 -0.66 22.78 4.72
CA PHE A 130 -1.28 22.62 6.03
C PHE A 130 -2.39 23.66 6.25
N LYS A 131 -2.16 24.93 5.88
CA LYS A 131 -3.15 25.99 6.00
C LYS A 131 -4.42 25.66 5.21
N ARG A 132 -4.28 25.26 3.94
CA ARG A 132 -5.41 24.82 3.11
C ARG A 132 -6.12 23.59 3.69
N TYR A 133 -5.36 22.64 4.23
CA TYR A 133 -5.90 21.44 4.88
C TYR A 133 -6.75 21.79 6.12
N TYR A 134 -6.28 22.74 6.93
CA TYR A 134 -7.00 23.21 8.11
C TYR A 134 -8.26 24.01 7.73
N GLU A 135 -8.16 24.94 6.77
CA GLU A 135 -9.30 25.75 6.30
C GLU A 135 -10.41 24.90 5.69
N LYS A 136 -10.07 23.80 4.99
CA LYS A 136 -11.05 22.86 4.42
C LYS A 136 -11.92 22.22 5.52
N ASN A 137 -11.37 21.93 6.70
CA ASN A 137 -12.09 21.36 7.83
C ASN A 137 -13.00 22.39 8.49
N VAL A 138 -12.49 23.59 8.76
CA VAL A 138 -13.28 24.69 9.35
C VAL A 138 -14.48 25.04 8.46
N ASN A 139 -14.27 25.12 7.14
CA ASN A 139 -15.35 25.42 6.19
C ASN A 139 -16.39 24.30 6.10
N LYS A 140 -15.99 23.02 6.20
CA LYS A 140 -16.95 21.89 6.23
C LYS A 140 -17.78 21.88 7.53
N GLN A 141 -17.16 22.15 8.68
CA GLN A 141 -17.87 22.24 9.96
C GLN A 141 -18.92 23.36 9.97
N HIS A 142 -18.62 24.52 9.38
CA HIS A 142 -19.59 25.62 9.25
C HIS A 142 -20.77 25.28 8.32
N ILE A 143 -20.56 24.48 7.28
CA ILE A 143 -21.65 24.03 6.38
C ILE A 143 -22.56 23.01 7.10
N GLU A 144 -21.98 22.07 7.83
CA GLU A 144 -22.74 21.06 8.60
C GLU A 144 -23.61 21.71 9.69
N GLU A 145 -23.08 22.69 10.43
CA GLU A 145 -23.82 23.48 11.43
C GLU A 145 -24.96 24.32 10.83
N ALA A 146 -24.82 24.80 9.59
CA ALA A 146 -25.87 25.53 8.88
C ALA A 146 -27.00 24.60 8.41
N THR A 147 -26.67 23.37 7.98
CA THR A 147 -27.68 22.37 7.58
C THR A 147 -28.45 21.76 8.76
N GLU A 148 -27.87 21.68 9.95
CA GLU A 148 -28.59 21.19 11.14
C GLU A 148 -29.56 22.24 11.72
N LYS A 149 -29.26 23.53 11.58
CA LYS A 149 -30.18 24.62 12.00
C LYS A 149 -31.28 24.94 10.98
N GLY A 150 -31.23 24.38 9.77
CA GLY A 150 -32.19 24.62 8.68
C GLY A 150 -33.41 23.67 8.63
N LYS A 151 -33.54 22.68 9.54
CA LYS A 151 -34.68 21.74 9.53
C LYS A 151 -35.98 22.27 10.15
N SER A 152 -36.22 23.58 10.08
CA SER A 152 -37.54 24.15 10.38
C SER A 152 -37.80 25.36 9.49
N GLY A 153 -38.57 25.13 8.41
CA GLY A 153 -39.39 26.18 7.80
C GLY A 153 -38.93 26.68 6.43
N ASN A 154 -39.68 26.21 5.43
CA ASN A 154 -40.09 26.87 4.19
C ASN A 154 -39.10 27.11 3.02
N GLU A 155 -39.58 26.64 1.88
CA GLU A 155 -39.21 26.99 0.51
C GLU A 155 -39.14 28.52 0.32
N THR A 156 -38.00 29.09 -0.08
CA THR A 156 -37.94 30.27 -0.96
C THR A 156 -36.52 30.53 -1.51
N SER A 157 -36.46 30.56 -2.84
CA SER A 157 -35.72 31.48 -3.73
C SER A 157 -34.19 31.67 -3.64
N GLU A 158 -33.55 31.30 -4.75
CA GLU A 158 -32.11 31.26 -5.05
C GLU A 158 -31.34 32.61 -5.14
N ASN A 159 -31.86 33.76 -4.68
CA ASN A 159 -31.31 35.07 -5.08
C ASN A 159 -30.79 36.01 -3.98
N GLU A 160 -30.41 35.53 -2.79
CA GLU A 160 -29.87 36.41 -1.72
C GLU A 160 -28.42 36.12 -1.27
N LEU A 161 -27.63 35.36 -2.06
CA LEU A 161 -26.23 35.07 -1.72
C LEU A 161 -25.18 36.06 -2.29
N GLU A 162 -25.61 37.18 -2.88
CA GLU A 162 -24.69 38.14 -3.53
C GLU A 162 -24.28 39.36 -2.68
N SER A 163 -24.83 39.56 -1.46
CA SER A 163 -24.57 40.81 -0.71
C SER A 163 -23.42 40.76 0.33
N LEU A 164 -22.74 39.64 0.50
CA LEU A 164 -21.64 39.50 1.48
C LEU A 164 -20.24 39.44 0.85
N GLY A 165 -19.96 40.22 -0.19
CA GLY A 165 -18.58 40.66 -0.52
C GLY A 165 -17.48 39.59 -0.59
N ILE A 166 -17.80 38.32 -0.88
CA ILE A 166 -16.81 37.27 -1.09
C ILE A 166 -16.38 37.34 -2.54
N GLY A 167 -15.39 38.20 -2.80
CA GLY A 167 -14.74 38.28 -4.09
C GLY A 167 -14.24 36.92 -4.54
N ASN A 168 -14.80 36.42 -5.64
CA ASN A 168 -14.29 35.42 -6.58
C ASN A 168 -12.92 34.85 -6.21
N ILE A 169 -12.88 33.90 -5.28
CA ILE A 169 -11.75 32.99 -5.21
C ILE A 169 -12.00 31.99 -6.31
N ASN A 170 -11.28 32.17 -7.42
CA ASN A 170 -11.11 31.21 -8.49
C ASN A 170 -11.05 29.77 -7.93
N LEU A 171 -12.17 29.05 -8.01
CA LEU A 171 -12.29 27.61 -7.79
C LEU A 171 -11.71 26.80 -8.97
N ASN A 172 -10.96 27.45 -9.86
CA ASN A 172 -10.22 26.83 -10.95
C ASN A 172 -8.78 26.53 -10.56
N ASN A 173 -8.59 25.82 -9.45
CA ASN A 173 -7.34 25.11 -9.23
C ASN A 173 -7.61 23.61 -9.33
N SER A 174 -7.52 23.10 -10.56
CA SER A 174 -7.62 21.67 -10.95
C SER A 174 -6.54 20.77 -10.35
N GLN A 175 -6.01 21.13 -9.17
CA GLN A 175 -5.04 20.37 -8.37
C GLN A 175 -5.61 19.92 -7.01
N SER A 176 -6.86 20.27 -6.67
CA SER A 176 -7.49 19.98 -5.36
C SER A 176 -7.89 18.52 -5.11
N GLY A 177 -7.35 17.56 -5.88
CA GLY A 177 -7.70 16.14 -5.76
C GLY A 177 -6.56 15.17 -6.04
N ARG A 178 -5.29 15.61 -6.03
CA ARG A 178 -4.19 14.65 -6.11
C ARG A 178 -4.07 13.92 -4.76
N VAL A 179 -4.58 12.70 -4.69
CA VAL A 179 -4.20 11.78 -3.61
C VAL A 179 -2.72 11.50 -3.77
N TYR A 180 -1.92 12.02 -2.85
CA TYR A 180 -0.49 11.78 -2.82
C TYR A 180 -0.24 10.41 -2.20
N TRP A 181 0.03 9.42 -3.03
CA TRP A 181 0.42 8.10 -2.56
C TRP A 181 1.88 8.13 -2.13
N SER A 182 2.15 7.97 -0.84
CA SER A 182 3.53 7.69 -0.42
C SER A 182 3.96 6.32 -0.95
N ARG A 183 5.26 6.16 -1.24
CA ARG A 183 5.82 4.90 -1.74
C ARG A 183 5.44 3.68 -0.89
N ARG A 184 5.50 3.81 0.45
CA ARG A 184 5.16 2.69 1.35
C ARG A 184 3.68 2.38 1.38
N GLN A 185 2.81 3.41 1.32
CA GLN A 185 1.36 3.20 1.26
C GLN A 185 0.98 2.53 -0.07
N ALA A 186 1.60 2.94 -1.18
CA ALA A 186 1.42 2.30 -2.48
C ALA A 186 1.85 0.81 -2.45
N GLU A 187 3.06 0.51 -1.96
CA GLU A 187 3.56 -0.86 -1.82
C GLU A 187 2.64 -1.72 -0.93
N LEU A 188 2.21 -1.18 0.21
CA LEU A 188 1.31 -1.88 1.14
C LEU A 188 -0.06 -2.14 0.50
N PHE A 189 -0.64 -1.13 -0.15
CA PHE A 189 -1.91 -1.25 -0.84
C PHE A 189 -1.86 -2.35 -1.92
N MET A 190 -0.83 -2.34 -2.76
CA MET A 190 -0.67 -3.33 -3.82
C MET A 190 -0.49 -4.75 -3.26
N ALA A 191 0.29 -4.91 -2.20
CA ALA A 191 0.49 -6.20 -1.53
C ALA A 191 -0.82 -6.72 -0.90
N GLN A 192 -1.57 -5.84 -0.22
CA GLN A 192 -2.86 -6.17 0.36
C GLN A 192 -3.87 -6.59 -0.71
N GLN A 193 -4.01 -5.80 -1.79
CA GLN A 193 -4.94 -6.13 -2.88
C GLN A 193 -4.54 -7.44 -3.58
N SER A 194 -3.25 -7.65 -3.85
CA SER A 194 -2.77 -8.91 -4.43
C SER A 194 -3.11 -10.12 -3.54
N THR A 195 -2.99 -9.97 -2.22
CA THR A 195 -3.30 -11.03 -1.25
C THR A 195 -4.80 -11.30 -1.18
N LEU A 196 -5.61 -10.25 -1.15
CA LEU A 196 -7.07 -10.35 -1.18
C LEU A 196 -7.54 -11.03 -2.47
N MET A 197 -6.99 -10.67 -3.62
CA MET A 197 -7.33 -11.32 -4.90
C MET A 197 -6.98 -12.81 -4.94
N GLN A 198 -5.93 -13.25 -4.23
CA GLN A 198 -5.56 -14.67 -4.16
C GLN A 198 -6.37 -15.46 -3.15
N THR A 199 -6.77 -14.85 -2.02
CA THR A 199 -7.38 -15.56 -0.88
C THR A 199 -8.89 -15.38 -0.80
N ASN A 200 -9.39 -14.18 -1.07
CA ASN A 200 -10.80 -13.83 -1.00
C ASN A 200 -11.14 -12.71 -1.99
N GLU A 201 -11.52 -13.12 -3.20
CA GLU A 201 -11.83 -12.23 -4.30
C GLU A 201 -12.98 -11.26 -3.99
N LEU A 202 -13.93 -11.64 -3.12
CA LEU A 202 -15.07 -10.81 -2.74
C LEU A 202 -14.69 -9.68 -1.76
N ALA A 203 -13.61 -9.87 -0.99
CA ALA A 203 -13.09 -8.84 -0.09
C ALA A 203 -12.11 -7.87 -0.78
N ALA A 204 -11.64 -8.22 -1.98
CA ALA A 204 -10.86 -7.31 -2.82
C ALA A 204 -11.77 -6.20 -3.38
N LEU A 205 -11.17 -5.06 -3.73
CA LEU A 205 -11.89 -4.00 -4.43
C LEU A 205 -12.55 -4.52 -5.71
N SER A 206 -13.64 -3.90 -6.13
CA SER A 206 -14.26 -4.25 -7.40
C SER A 206 -13.28 -3.97 -8.55
N PRO A 207 -13.31 -4.75 -9.64
CA PRO A 207 -12.38 -4.54 -10.76
C PRO A 207 -12.32 -3.11 -11.32
N PRO A 208 -13.43 -2.38 -11.52
CA PRO A 208 -13.36 -1.00 -12.01
C PRO A 208 -12.76 -0.05 -10.98
N GLU A 209 -13.15 -0.14 -9.71
CA GLU A 209 -12.62 0.70 -8.63
C GLU A 209 -11.12 0.44 -8.42
N LEU A 210 -10.69 -0.81 -8.47
CA LEU A 210 -9.28 -1.19 -8.38
C LEU A 210 -8.48 -0.58 -9.53
N GLN A 211 -9.02 -0.62 -10.76
CA GLN A 211 -8.35 -0.04 -11.92
C GLN A 211 -8.25 1.49 -11.82
N ASP A 212 -9.28 2.17 -11.28
CA ASP A 212 -9.24 3.60 -11.00
C ASP A 212 -8.15 3.95 -9.99
N ARG A 213 -8.05 3.18 -8.90
CA ARG A 213 -6.99 3.36 -7.89
C ARG A 213 -5.60 3.11 -8.44
N ILE A 214 -5.43 2.11 -9.32
CA ILE A 214 -4.15 1.86 -9.99
C ILE A 214 -3.79 3.02 -10.94
N ARG A 215 -4.75 3.54 -11.71
CA ARG A 215 -4.54 4.71 -12.57
C ARG A 215 -4.14 5.94 -11.77
N GLU A 216 -4.80 6.17 -10.64
CA GLU A 216 -4.46 7.25 -9.71
C GLU A 216 -3.03 7.10 -9.17
N LEU A 217 -2.64 5.89 -8.74
CA LEU A 217 -1.30 5.58 -8.25
C LEU A 217 -0.24 5.80 -9.34
N LEU A 218 -0.49 5.35 -10.58
CA LEU A 218 0.44 5.51 -11.70
C LEU A 218 0.57 6.98 -12.16
N ARG A 219 -0.49 7.79 -12.03
CA ARG A 219 -0.42 9.24 -12.28
C ARG A 219 0.44 9.95 -11.23
N ALA A 220 0.36 9.52 -9.97
CA ALA A 220 1.14 10.09 -8.88
C ALA A 220 2.61 9.63 -8.93
N ASN A 221 2.83 8.35 -9.24
CA ASN A 221 4.15 7.74 -9.26
C ASN A 221 4.31 6.87 -10.52
N PRO A 222 4.64 7.47 -11.68
CA PRO A 222 4.91 6.73 -12.89
C PRO A 222 6.31 6.11 -12.84
N GLU A 223 6.70 5.41 -11.78
CA GLU A 223 7.92 4.58 -11.76
C GLU A 223 7.62 3.20 -11.15
N PHE A 224 6.40 3.00 -10.64
CA PHE A 224 5.97 1.75 -10.02
C PHE A 224 5.58 0.72 -11.08
N ALA A 225 6.51 -0.17 -11.39
CA ALA A 225 6.25 -1.31 -12.26
C ALA A 225 5.29 -2.31 -11.61
N GLU A 226 5.34 -2.48 -10.29
CA GLU A 226 4.46 -3.40 -9.55
C GLU A 226 2.97 -3.02 -9.66
N ALA A 227 2.66 -1.74 -9.88
CA ALA A 227 1.29 -1.29 -10.12
C ALA A 227 0.74 -1.77 -11.47
N HIS A 228 1.60 -1.88 -12.49
CA HIS A 228 1.24 -2.49 -13.76
C HIS A 228 1.04 -4.01 -13.61
N PHE A 229 1.82 -4.68 -12.74
CA PHE A 229 1.57 -6.09 -12.42
C PHE A 229 0.21 -6.30 -11.73
N LEU A 230 -0.18 -5.41 -10.82
CA LEU A 230 -1.50 -5.45 -10.20
C LEU A 230 -2.61 -5.20 -11.23
N SER A 231 -2.41 -4.29 -12.19
CA SER A 231 -3.31 -4.08 -13.33
C SER A 231 -3.45 -5.35 -14.17
N TYR A 232 -2.33 -6.05 -14.45
CA TYR A 232 -2.34 -7.34 -15.12
C TYR A 232 -3.19 -8.37 -14.36
N LEU A 233 -3.00 -8.53 -13.06
CA LEU A 233 -3.81 -9.44 -12.23
C LEU A 233 -5.30 -9.06 -12.26
N ASN A 234 -5.62 -7.77 -12.25
CA ASN A 234 -6.99 -7.27 -12.32
C ASN A 234 -7.62 -7.60 -13.69
N CYS A 235 -6.89 -7.42 -14.79
CA CYS A 235 -7.32 -7.79 -16.13
C CYS A 235 -7.55 -9.31 -16.26
N LEU A 236 -6.70 -10.13 -15.63
CA LEU A 236 -6.89 -11.58 -15.56
C LEU A 236 -8.21 -11.96 -14.88
N ARG A 237 -8.56 -11.26 -13.80
CA ARG A 237 -9.80 -11.48 -13.04
C ARG A 237 -11.04 -11.25 -13.92
N VAL A 238 -11.05 -10.20 -14.73
CA VAL A 238 -12.17 -9.87 -15.63
C VAL A 238 -12.09 -10.55 -17.00
N LYS A 239 -11.06 -11.39 -17.24
CA LYS A 239 -10.78 -12.04 -18.53
C LYS A 239 -10.64 -11.04 -19.69
N GLU A 240 -10.00 -9.90 -19.43
CA GLU A 240 -9.67 -8.93 -20.47
C GLU A 240 -8.26 -9.23 -21.01
N PHE A 241 -8.19 -9.74 -22.24
CA PHE A 241 -6.92 -10.19 -22.81
C PHE A 241 -5.99 -9.03 -23.20
N CYS A 242 -6.51 -8.03 -23.94
CA CYS A 242 -5.71 -6.92 -24.45
C CYS A 242 -5.12 -6.09 -23.30
N GLY A 243 -5.95 -5.68 -22.33
CA GLY A 243 -5.47 -4.96 -21.15
C GLY A 243 -4.47 -5.75 -20.30
N ALA A 244 -4.62 -7.08 -20.21
CA ALA A 244 -3.65 -7.94 -19.52
C ALA A 244 -2.30 -7.96 -20.25
N ILE A 245 -2.28 -8.09 -21.58
CA ILE A 245 -1.04 -8.03 -22.36
C ILE A 245 -0.33 -6.69 -22.17
N ASP A 246 -1.05 -5.58 -22.36
CA ASP A 246 -0.46 -4.24 -22.28
C ASP A 246 0.09 -3.98 -20.88
N SER A 247 -0.66 -4.35 -19.84
CA SER A 247 -0.22 -4.22 -18.44
C SER A 247 1.00 -5.09 -18.13
N LEU A 248 1.08 -6.28 -18.72
CA LEU A 248 2.22 -7.19 -18.55
C LEU A 248 3.49 -6.61 -19.17
N PHE A 249 3.41 -6.14 -20.41
CA PHE A 249 4.55 -5.50 -21.09
C PHE A 249 4.99 -4.25 -20.34
N HIS A 250 4.07 -3.36 -19.96
CA HIS A 250 4.41 -2.18 -19.17
C HIS A 250 5.08 -2.50 -17.83
N CYS A 251 4.70 -3.60 -17.18
CA CYS A 251 5.37 -4.04 -15.95
C CYS A 251 6.83 -4.45 -16.22
N PHE A 252 7.06 -5.30 -17.21
CA PHE A 252 8.39 -5.88 -17.45
C PHE A 252 9.34 -4.91 -18.18
N ASP A 253 8.84 -4.10 -19.12
CA ASP A 253 9.62 -3.05 -19.80
C ASP A 253 10.02 -1.93 -18.84
N ARG A 254 9.17 -1.60 -17.87
CA ARG A 254 9.53 -0.58 -16.87
C ARG A 254 10.49 -1.12 -15.83
N ASN A 255 10.35 -2.39 -15.43
CA ASN A 255 11.31 -3.04 -14.55
C ASN A 255 12.72 -3.03 -15.16
N THR A 256 12.86 -3.23 -16.47
CA THR A 256 14.18 -3.16 -17.14
C THR A 256 14.74 -1.74 -17.15
N ILE A 257 13.91 -0.71 -17.37
CA ILE A 257 14.32 0.71 -17.34
C ILE A 257 14.70 1.19 -15.92
N VAL A 258 13.93 0.79 -14.90
CA VAL A 258 14.26 1.14 -13.50
C VAL A 258 15.55 0.46 -13.06
N SER A 259 15.78 -0.80 -13.48
CA SER A 259 17.05 -1.49 -13.29
C SER A 259 18.22 -0.77 -14.00
N GLU A 260 18.02 -0.20 -15.19
CA GLU A 260 19.02 0.61 -15.90
C GLU A 260 19.48 1.85 -15.13
N SER A 261 18.56 2.54 -14.47
CA SER A 261 18.89 3.74 -13.66
C SER A 261 19.72 3.44 -12.41
N LYS A 262 19.78 2.17 -11.99
CA LYS A 262 20.39 1.72 -10.74
C LYS A 262 21.54 0.74 -10.94
N MET A 263 22.42 0.90 -11.93
CA MET A 263 23.63 0.07 -12.07
C MET A 263 23.38 -1.44 -11.85
N SER A 264 22.20 -1.92 -12.28
CA SER A 264 21.77 -3.30 -12.06
C SER A 264 22.66 -4.22 -12.87
N SER A 265 23.04 -5.36 -12.32
CA SER A 265 23.79 -6.37 -13.06
C SER A 265 23.02 -6.83 -14.30
N VAL A 266 23.73 -7.17 -15.37
CA VAL A 266 23.16 -7.77 -16.60
C VAL A 266 22.25 -8.98 -16.29
N GLU A 267 22.54 -9.65 -15.18
CA GLU A 267 21.79 -10.78 -14.62
C GLU A 267 20.37 -10.43 -14.18
N GLU A 268 20.14 -9.22 -13.63
CA GLU A 268 18.81 -8.78 -13.17
C GLU A 268 17.88 -8.45 -14.36
N LYS A 269 18.44 -7.90 -15.44
CA LYS A 269 17.71 -7.71 -16.70
C LYS A 269 17.35 -9.04 -17.35
N SER A 270 18.32 -9.97 -17.43
CA SER A 270 18.08 -11.33 -17.91
C SER A 270 16.96 -12.01 -17.13
N LYS A 271 16.93 -11.84 -15.80
CA LYS A 271 15.85 -12.34 -14.95
C LYS A 271 14.49 -11.77 -15.34
N SER A 272 14.39 -10.46 -15.54
CA SER A 272 13.12 -9.81 -15.95
C SER A 272 12.55 -10.43 -17.23
N TYR A 273 13.36 -10.61 -18.27
CA TYR A 273 12.92 -11.19 -19.54
C TYR A 273 12.46 -12.64 -19.42
N ARG A 274 13.16 -13.47 -18.64
CA ARG A 274 12.77 -14.87 -18.39
C ARG A 274 11.37 -14.96 -17.78
N TYR A 275 11.12 -14.18 -16.73
CA TYR A 275 9.83 -14.18 -16.06
C TYR A 275 8.74 -13.45 -16.88
N ALA A 276 9.10 -12.51 -17.75
CA ALA A 276 8.17 -11.90 -18.70
C ALA A 276 7.62 -12.93 -19.68
N ALA A 277 8.50 -13.69 -20.36
CA ALA A 277 8.08 -14.73 -21.31
C ALA A 277 7.31 -15.86 -20.62
N LEU A 278 7.72 -16.26 -19.41
CA LEU A 278 6.96 -17.22 -18.60
C LEU A 278 5.55 -16.70 -18.30
N ASN A 279 5.41 -15.46 -17.82
CA ASN A 279 4.08 -14.88 -17.56
C ASN A 279 3.25 -14.69 -18.82
N LEU A 280 3.86 -14.41 -19.97
CA LEU A 280 3.17 -14.35 -21.26
C LEU A 280 2.62 -15.73 -21.66
N ALA A 281 3.39 -16.81 -21.41
CA ALA A 281 2.92 -18.17 -21.61
C ALA A 281 1.74 -18.50 -20.68
N ILE A 282 1.82 -18.09 -19.40
CA ILE A 282 0.74 -18.25 -18.42
C ILE A 282 -0.52 -17.51 -18.85
N LEU A 283 -0.37 -16.27 -19.31
CA LEU A 283 -1.47 -15.45 -19.80
C LEU A 283 -2.18 -16.17 -20.96
N ASN A 284 -1.45 -16.57 -22.00
CA ASN A 284 -2.03 -17.29 -23.13
C ASN A 284 -2.66 -18.63 -22.71
N ALA A 285 -2.07 -19.33 -21.74
CA ALA A 285 -2.64 -20.55 -21.18
C ALA A 285 -3.98 -20.32 -20.46
N LYS A 286 -4.13 -19.20 -19.76
CA LYS A 286 -5.37 -18.83 -19.04
C LYS A 286 -6.52 -18.45 -19.98
N PHE A 287 -6.21 -18.03 -21.20
CA PHE A 287 -7.16 -17.70 -22.27
C PHE A 287 -7.35 -18.83 -23.29
N ASP A 288 -6.95 -20.06 -22.94
CA ASP A 288 -7.07 -21.26 -23.80
C ASP A 288 -6.31 -21.21 -25.14
N HIS A 289 -5.36 -20.28 -25.29
CA HIS A 289 -4.49 -20.18 -26.46
C HIS A 289 -3.30 -21.16 -26.37
N LYS A 290 -3.58 -22.47 -26.28
CA LYS A 290 -2.58 -23.53 -26.01
C LYS A 290 -1.36 -23.50 -26.95
N LYS A 291 -1.57 -23.27 -28.25
CA LYS A 291 -0.46 -23.22 -29.24
C LYS A 291 0.50 -22.06 -28.96
N ILE A 292 -0.04 -20.86 -28.72
CA ILE A 292 0.75 -19.66 -28.44
C ILE A 292 1.44 -19.78 -27.09
N ALA A 293 0.72 -20.29 -26.09
CA ALA A 293 1.26 -20.55 -24.76
C ALA A 293 2.48 -21.49 -24.81
N LEU A 294 2.42 -22.58 -25.60
CA LEU A 294 3.54 -23.49 -25.77
C LEU A 294 4.73 -22.84 -26.50
N CYS A 295 4.49 -21.99 -27.50
CA CYS A 295 5.57 -21.24 -28.16
C CYS A 295 6.27 -20.27 -27.20
N ALA A 296 5.50 -19.47 -26.46
CA ALA A 296 6.04 -18.55 -25.45
C ALA A 296 6.76 -19.31 -24.32
N LEU A 297 6.27 -20.50 -23.95
CA LEU A 297 6.91 -21.34 -22.94
C LEU A 297 8.26 -21.89 -23.42
N LYS A 298 8.38 -22.27 -24.70
CA LYS A 298 9.67 -22.70 -25.29
C LYS A 298 10.70 -21.57 -25.24
N GLU A 299 10.29 -20.34 -25.53
CA GLU A 299 11.13 -19.16 -25.43
C GLU A 299 11.57 -18.90 -23.97
N ALA A 300 10.64 -19.00 -23.01
CA ALA A 300 10.97 -18.89 -21.59
C ALA A 300 11.98 -19.96 -21.13
N ILE A 301 11.84 -21.21 -21.60
CA ILE A 301 12.77 -22.30 -21.31
C ILE A 301 14.15 -22.02 -21.90
N MET A 302 14.22 -21.54 -23.14
CA MET A 302 15.47 -21.19 -23.81
C MET A 302 16.23 -20.11 -23.01
N MET A 303 15.56 -19.01 -22.68
CA MET A 303 16.17 -17.93 -21.88
C MET A 303 16.56 -18.39 -20.47
N ALA A 304 15.79 -19.29 -19.86
CA ALA A 304 16.12 -19.86 -18.56
C ALA A 304 17.35 -20.78 -18.61
N HIS A 305 17.53 -21.54 -19.69
CA HIS A 305 18.74 -22.33 -19.92
C HIS A 305 19.97 -21.48 -20.17
N GLU A 306 19.88 -20.45 -21.03
CA GLU A 306 21.01 -19.56 -21.34
C GLU A 306 21.60 -18.91 -20.10
N ALA A 307 20.75 -18.60 -19.12
CA ALA A 307 21.16 -17.93 -17.90
C ALA A 307 21.10 -18.84 -16.65
N ASN A 308 21.10 -20.18 -16.86
CA ASN A 308 21.18 -21.22 -15.83
C ASN A 308 20.21 -21.06 -14.64
N ASP A 309 19.00 -20.56 -14.88
CA ASP A 309 17.98 -20.35 -13.85
C ASP A 309 17.13 -21.60 -13.65
N ASN A 310 17.61 -22.47 -12.76
CA ASN A 310 16.95 -23.72 -12.41
C ASN A 310 15.55 -23.51 -11.80
N THR A 311 15.32 -22.39 -11.11
CA THR A 311 14.01 -22.09 -10.51
C THR A 311 12.99 -21.77 -11.59
N CYS A 312 13.31 -20.88 -12.53
CA CYS A 312 12.44 -20.56 -13.67
C CYS A 312 12.15 -21.81 -14.53
N LEU A 313 13.15 -22.68 -14.73
CA LEU A 313 12.96 -23.96 -15.43
C LEU A 313 11.94 -24.88 -14.74
N GLN A 314 11.90 -24.93 -13.39
CA GLN A 314 10.88 -25.72 -12.70
C GLN A 314 9.49 -25.13 -12.87
N TYR A 315 9.33 -23.81 -12.82
CA TYR A 315 8.04 -23.17 -13.13
C TYR A 315 7.62 -23.45 -14.58
N ALA A 316 8.54 -23.37 -15.53
CA ALA A 316 8.26 -23.66 -16.93
C ALA A 316 7.87 -25.14 -17.14
N LEU A 317 8.56 -26.07 -16.48
CA LEU A 317 8.21 -27.50 -16.49
C LEU A 317 6.82 -27.75 -15.90
N ALA A 318 6.45 -27.02 -14.84
CA ALA A 318 5.12 -27.11 -14.25
C ALA A 318 4.01 -26.72 -15.22
N TRP A 319 4.23 -25.65 -15.98
CA TRP A 319 3.31 -25.24 -17.05
C TRP A 319 3.36 -26.18 -18.26
N LEU A 320 4.50 -26.79 -18.55
CA LEU A 320 4.66 -27.71 -19.67
C LEU A 320 3.82 -28.98 -19.49
N TYR A 321 3.86 -29.64 -18.33
CA TYR A 321 3.02 -30.83 -18.10
C TYR A 321 1.52 -30.50 -18.01
N LYS A 322 1.18 -29.24 -17.68
CA LYS A 322 -0.20 -28.78 -17.64
C LYS A 322 -0.76 -28.51 -19.03
N LEU A 323 0.08 -27.97 -19.93
CA LEU A 323 -0.29 -27.64 -21.30
C LEU A 323 -0.12 -28.83 -22.26
N SER A 324 0.82 -29.73 -22.01
CA SER A 324 1.10 -30.90 -22.83
C SER A 324 0.27 -32.11 -22.38
N ASP A 325 -0.22 -32.88 -23.35
CA ASP A 325 -0.84 -34.19 -23.11
C ASP A 325 0.17 -35.34 -23.35
N GLU A 326 1.34 -35.02 -23.90
CA GLU A 326 2.40 -35.99 -24.19
C GLU A 326 3.29 -36.22 -22.96
N ASN A 327 3.60 -37.49 -22.65
CA ASN A 327 4.54 -37.91 -21.60
C ASN A 327 4.29 -37.25 -20.23
N LYS A 328 3.03 -36.97 -19.91
CA LYS A 328 2.63 -36.18 -18.74
C LYS A 328 3.14 -36.77 -17.43
N GLU A 329 3.07 -38.09 -17.27
CA GLU A 329 3.59 -38.82 -16.10
C GLU A 329 5.07 -38.54 -15.85
N ILE A 330 5.91 -38.75 -16.87
CA ILE A 330 7.36 -38.53 -16.82
C ILE A 330 7.69 -37.06 -16.50
N LEU A 331 6.93 -36.11 -17.07
CA LEU A 331 7.15 -34.70 -16.82
C LEU A 331 6.81 -34.32 -15.37
N ILE A 332 5.73 -34.87 -14.81
CA ILE A 332 5.33 -34.62 -13.43
C ILE A 332 6.36 -35.22 -12.45
N GLU A 333 6.78 -36.47 -12.65
CA GLU A 333 7.81 -37.11 -11.81
C GLU A 333 9.13 -36.32 -11.80
N ARG A 334 9.59 -35.89 -12.99
CA ARG A 334 10.79 -35.05 -13.11
C ARG A 334 10.62 -33.71 -12.42
N SER A 335 9.44 -33.11 -12.48
CA SER A 335 9.13 -31.86 -11.79
C SER A 335 9.18 -32.03 -10.27
N ILE A 336 8.65 -33.13 -9.74
CA ILE A 336 8.67 -33.42 -8.29
C ILE A 336 10.10 -33.62 -7.80
N SER A 337 10.88 -34.48 -8.47
CA SER A 337 12.27 -34.77 -8.10
C SER A 337 13.13 -33.50 -8.12
N LYS A 338 13.14 -32.76 -9.23
CA LYS A 338 13.96 -31.55 -9.34
C LYS A 338 13.50 -30.40 -8.45
N SER A 339 12.19 -30.25 -8.23
CA SER A 339 11.68 -29.22 -7.31
C SER A 339 12.01 -29.54 -5.86
N SER A 340 12.02 -30.83 -5.49
CA SER A 340 12.47 -31.29 -4.17
C SER A 340 13.96 -31.00 -3.96
N ASP A 341 14.81 -31.32 -4.95
CA ASP A 341 16.25 -31.05 -4.90
C ASP A 341 16.56 -29.55 -4.74
N LEU A 342 15.74 -28.69 -5.36
CA LEU A 342 15.85 -27.24 -5.28
C LEU A 342 15.12 -26.62 -4.08
N SER A 343 14.55 -27.42 -3.17
CA SER A 343 13.78 -26.97 -2.00
C SER A 343 12.54 -26.09 -2.32
N LEU A 344 11.94 -26.26 -3.50
CA LEU A 344 10.75 -25.51 -3.95
C LEU A 344 9.46 -26.18 -3.44
N SER A 345 9.18 -26.08 -2.15
CA SER A 345 8.08 -26.80 -1.48
C SER A 345 6.72 -26.63 -2.16
N TYR A 346 6.41 -25.42 -2.66
CA TYR A 346 5.16 -25.16 -3.36
C TYR A 346 5.04 -25.96 -4.66
N LEU A 347 6.09 -25.99 -5.48
CA LEU A 347 6.07 -26.70 -6.76
C LEU A 347 6.07 -28.21 -6.54
N THR A 348 6.80 -28.69 -5.54
CA THR A 348 6.77 -30.11 -5.15
C THR A 348 5.35 -30.52 -4.74
N SER A 349 4.70 -29.74 -3.86
CA SER A 349 3.32 -30.01 -3.43
C SER A 349 2.32 -29.96 -4.60
N LEU A 350 2.43 -28.95 -5.47
CA LEU A 350 1.59 -28.85 -6.67
C LEU A 350 1.83 -30.03 -7.63
N GLY A 351 3.08 -30.45 -7.80
CA GLY A 351 3.46 -31.62 -8.58
C GLY A 351 2.80 -32.89 -8.05
N ILE A 352 2.91 -33.15 -6.75
CA ILE A 352 2.27 -34.29 -6.07
C ILE A 352 0.74 -34.25 -6.26
N GLN A 353 0.11 -33.09 -6.07
CA GLN A 353 -1.33 -32.94 -6.31
C GLN A 353 -1.70 -33.24 -7.77
N SER A 354 -0.90 -32.77 -8.73
CA SER A 354 -1.13 -33.02 -10.15
C SER A 354 -0.92 -34.50 -10.52
N PHE A 355 0.03 -35.18 -9.88
CA PHE A 355 0.27 -36.61 -10.03
C PHE A 355 -0.91 -37.42 -9.48
N ALA A 356 -1.35 -37.12 -8.26
CA ALA A 356 -2.51 -37.72 -7.63
C ALA A 356 -3.78 -37.57 -8.50
N GLN A 357 -4.01 -36.36 -9.05
CA GLN A 357 -5.11 -36.12 -9.97
C GLN A 357 -4.98 -36.94 -11.25
N PHE A 358 -3.78 -37.00 -11.84
CA PHE A 358 -3.53 -37.78 -13.05
C PHE A 358 -3.76 -39.27 -12.82
N ALA A 359 -3.19 -39.84 -11.76
CA ALA A 359 -3.37 -41.24 -11.37
C ALA A 359 -4.84 -41.59 -11.08
N GLY A 360 -5.60 -40.67 -10.47
CA GLY A 360 -7.03 -40.84 -10.25
C GLY A 360 -7.85 -40.88 -11.55
N VAL A 361 -7.50 -40.07 -12.54
CA VAL A 361 -8.21 -40.04 -13.85
C VAL A 361 -7.82 -41.22 -14.73
N THR A 362 -6.57 -41.69 -14.68
CA THR A 362 -6.09 -42.83 -15.48
C THR A 362 -6.41 -44.20 -14.87
N GLY A 363 -7.09 -44.25 -13.71
CA GLY A 363 -7.53 -45.50 -13.08
C GLY A 363 -6.43 -46.23 -12.32
N GLY A 364 -5.42 -45.51 -11.81
CA GLY A 364 -4.40 -46.07 -10.93
C GLY A 364 -4.97 -46.62 -9.61
N LYS A 365 -4.24 -47.53 -8.96
CA LYS A 365 -4.65 -48.07 -7.66
C LYS A 365 -4.76 -46.91 -6.64
N PRO A 366 -5.86 -46.80 -5.87
CA PRO A 366 -6.03 -45.73 -4.88
C PRO A 366 -4.90 -45.64 -3.85
N SER A 367 -4.23 -46.75 -3.53
CA SER A 367 -3.07 -46.76 -2.62
C SER A 367 -1.94 -45.84 -3.09
N LEU A 368 -1.66 -45.80 -4.40
CA LEU A 368 -0.61 -44.98 -5.01
C LEU A 368 -0.91 -43.46 -4.97
N VAL A 369 -2.15 -43.08 -4.61
CA VAL A 369 -2.58 -41.68 -4.51
C VAL A 369 -2.38 -41.14 -3.08
N TYR A 370 -2.31 -42.03 -2.09
CA TYR A 370 -2.19 -41.70 -0.66
C TYR A 370 -0.84 -42.06 -0.04
N ASP A 371 -0.02 -42.85 -0.74
CA ASP A 371 1.41 -43.06 -0.45
C ASP A 371 2.25 -41.86 -0.94
#